data_AF-A0AB38D6W8-F1
#
_entry.id   AF-A0AB38D6W8-F1
#
_cell.length_a   1.000
_cell.length_b   1.000
_cell.length_c   1.000
_cell.angle_alpha   90.00
_cell.angle_beta   90.00
_cell.angle_gamma   90.00
#
_symmetry.space_group_name_H-M   'P 1'
#
loop_
_entity.id
_entity.type
_entity.pdbx_description
1 polymer ?
#
loop_
_entity_poly.entity_id
_entity_poly.type
_entity_poly.pdbx_seq_one_letter_code
_entity_poly.pdbx_strand_id
1 'polypeptide(L)'
;MSSTIATSGDPIVRVHRSVADSARAAAAGLPVVNAVGMRAGHAGMLEGAIAETRATLGELARVADVGASGAGALGDQDSESGRKFGGVREVRRG
;
A
#
# COMPACT_ATOMS: atom_id res chain seq x y z
N MET A 1 24.85 7.60 20.82
CA MET A 1 24.83 7.30 19.38
C MET A 1 23.55 7.84 18.81
N SER A 2 23.66 8.81 17.90
CA SER A 2 22.54 9.35 17.14
C SER A 2 22.28 8.41 15.97
N SER A 3 21.16 7.70 16.00
CA SER A 3 20.67 6.93 14.87
C SER A 3 19.16 7.14 14.72
N THR A 4 18.74 8.40 14.71
CA THR A 4 17.46 8.72 14.07
C THR A 4 17.75 8.72 12.57
N ILE A 5 17.48 7.61 11.91
CA ILE A 5 17.41 7.57 10.45
C ILE A 5 16.24 8.48 10.07
N ALA A 6 16.54 9.76 9.88
CA ALA A 6 15.69 10.70 9.18
C ALA A 6 15.76 10.35 7.69
N THR A 7 15.09 9.27 7.29
CA THR A 7 14.80 9.01 5.89
C THR A 7 13.29 9.07 5.71
N SER A 8 12.81 10.18 5.14
CA SER A 8 11.67 10.26 4.22
C SER A 8 10.55 9.23 4.40
N GLY A 9 9.62 9.46 5.32
CA GLY A 9 8.40 8.67 5.53
C GLY A 9 8.58 7.49 6.48
N ASP A 10 7.71 7.41 7.49
CA ASP A 10 7.53 6.26 8.37
C ASP A 10 7.66 4.94 7.57
N PRO A 11 8.45 3.95 8.04
CA PRO A 11 8.59 2.65 7.38
C PRO A 11 7.26 2.05 6.92
N ILE A 12 6.17 2.20 7.68
CA ILE A 12 4.87 1.64 7.29
C ILE A 12 4.22 2.41 6.12
N VAL A 13 4.41 3.74 6.05
CA VAL A 13 3.98 4.57 4.91
C VAL A 13 4.72 4.14 3.64
N ARG A 14 6.03 3.86 3.75
CA ARG A 14 6.82 3.36 2.61
C ARG A 14 6.36 1.99 2.13
N VAL A 15 6.09 1.08 3.06
CA VAL A 15 5.57 -0.26 2.74
C VAL A 15 4.30 -0.12 1.91
N HIS A 16 3.32 0.66 2.38
CA HIS A 16 2.08 0.91 1.65
C HIS A 16 2.30 1.49 0.26
N ARG A 17 3.15 2.53 0.12
CA ARG A 17 3.47 3.10 -1.21
C ARG A 17 4.11 2.07 -2.14
N SER A 18 5.05 1.27 -1.65
CA SER A 18 5.70 0.25 -2.46
C SER A 18 4.74 -0.84 -2.93
N VAL A 19 3.74 -1.20 -2.11
CA VAL A 19 2.68 -2.14 -2.50
C VAL A 19 1.80 -1.52 -3.57
N ALA A 20 1.43 -0.24 -3.43
CA ALA A 20 0.64 0.45 -4.44
C ALA A 20 1.37 0.49 -5.80
N ASP A 21 2.66 0.83 -5.80
CA ASP A 21 3.48 0.89 -7.00
C ASP A 21 3.66 -0.50 -7.63
N SER A 22 3.93 -1.52 -6.81
CA SER A 22 4.08 -2.90 -7.27
C SER A 22 2.78 -3.45 -7.87
N ALA A 23 1.63 -3.13 -7.27
CA ALA A 23 0.33 -3.54 -7.77
C ALA A 23 0.01 -2.89 -9.13
N ARG A 24 0.31 -1.58 -9.29
CA ARG A 24 0.18 -0.89 -10.59
C ARG A 24 1.11 -1.48 -11.64
N ALA A 25 2.36 -1.76 -11.29
CA ALA A 25 3.33 -2.37 -12.19
C ALA A 25 2.88 -3.77 -12.63
N ALA A 26 2.39 -4.59 -11.69
CA ALA A 26 1.85 -5.91 -12.00
C ALA A 26 0.62 -5.83 -12.91
N ALA A 27 -0.31 -4.90 -12.65
CA ALA A 27 -1.48 -4.70 -13.50
C ALA A 27 -1.07 -4.30 -14.93
N ALA A 28 -0.10 -3.40 -15.06
CA ALA A 28 0.44 -2.99 -16.36
C ALA A 28 1.17 -4.14 -17.10
N GLY A 29 1.80 -5.05 -16.35
CA GLY A 29 2.53 -6.21 -16.88
C GLY A 29 1.67 -7.43 -17.23
N LEU A 30 0.35 -7.39 -17.02
CA LEU A 30 -0.53 -8.51 -17.36
C LEU A 30 -0.53 -8.79 -18.88
N PRO A 31 -0.43 -10.07 -19.29
CA PRO A 31 -0.36 -10.44 -20.70
C PRO A 31 -1.66 -10.18 -21.44
N VAL A 32 -1.58 -10.15 -22.77
CA VAL A 32 -2.75 -10.14 -23.67
C VAL A 32 -2.97 -11.56 -24.18
N VAL A 33 -4.23 -11.99 -24.23
CA VAL A 33 -4.59 -13.31 -24.73
C VAL A 33 -4.44 -13.35 -26.25
N ASN A 34 -3.66 -14.30 -26.75
CA ASN A 34 -3.64 -14.65 -28.17
C ASN A 34 -4.45 -15.93 -28.37
N ALA A 35 -5.61 -15.83 -29.00
CA ALA A 35 -6.54 -16.94 -29.18
C ALA A 35 -6.12 -17.96 -30.25
N VAL A 36 -4.98 -17.79 -30.94
CA VAL A 36 -4.54 -18.70 -32.00
C VAL A 36 -4.38 -20.13 -31.46
N GLY A 37 -5.12 -21.07 -32.04
CA GLY A 37 -5.14 -22.48 -31.65
C GLY A 37 -5.98 -22.79 -30.40
N MET A 38 -6.61 -21.80 -29.77
CA MET A 38 -7.49 -22.00 -28.62
C MET A 38 -8.91 -22.36 -29.05
N ARG A 39 -9.61 -23.16 -28.23
CA ARG A 39 -11.07 -23.29 -28.34
C ARG A 39 -11.72 -21.97 -27.92
N ALA A 40 -12.80 -21.58 -28.60
CA ALA A 40 -13.47 -20.29 -28.40
C ALA A 40 -13.79 -19.98 -26.91
N GLY A 41 -14.23 -20.97 -26.13
CA GLY A 41 -14.53 -20.79 -24.70
C GLY A 41 -13.29 -20.57 -23.82
N HIS A 42 -12.13 -21.14 -24.17
CA HIS A 42 -10.91 -21.00 -23.35
C HIS A 42 -10.29 -19.62 -23.49
N ALA A 43 -10.32 -19.02 -24.68
CA ALA A 43 -9.83 -17.66 -24.89
C ALA A 43 -10.63 -16.68 -24.01
N GLY A 44 -11.96 -16.77 -24.05
CA GLY A 44 -12.83 -15.93 -23.22
C GLY A 44 -12.63 -16.13 -21.70
N MET A 45 -12.43 -17.36 -21.25
CA MET A 45 -12.09 -17.63 -19.83
C MET A 45 -10.77 -16.98 -19.42
N LEU A 46 -9.74 -17.08 -20.27
CA LEU A 46 -8.43 -16.50 -19.99
C LEU A 46 -8.47 -14.96 -19.99
N GLU A 47 -9.19 -14.37 -20.95
CA GLU A 47 -9.43 -12.92 -21.01
C GLU A 47 -10.17 -12.43 -19.77
N GLY A 48 -11.22 -13.14 -19.35
CA GLY A 48 -11.96 -12.84 -18.13
C GLY A 48 -11.09 -12.88 -16.88
N ALA A 49 -10.29 -13.93 -16.71
CA ALA A 49 -9.39 -14.07 -15.57
C ALA A 49 -8.32 -12.97 -15.52
N ILE A 50 -7.78 -12.56 -16.68
CA ILE A 50 -6.81 -11.46 -16.77
C ILE A 50 -7.48 -10.12 -16.45
N ALA A 51 -8.70 -9.89 -16.95
CA ALA A 51 -9.45 -8.68 -16.67
C ALA A 51 -9.79 -8.56 -15.17
N GLU A 52 -10.23 -9.64 -14.55
CA GLU A 52 -10.48 -9.69 -13.10
C GLU A 52 -9.20 -9.45 -12.31
N THR A 53 -8.10 -10.11 -12.66
CA THR A 53 -6.79 -9.90 -12.02
C THR A 53 -6.36 -8.43 -12.10
N ARG A 54 -6.54 -7.79 -13.26
CA ARG A 54 -6.24 -6.36 -13.45
C ARG A 54 -7.07 -5.49 -12.51
N ALA A 55 -8.36 -5.77 -12.39
CA ALA A 55 -9.26 -5.04 -11.51
C ALA A 55 -8.85 -5.19 -10.04
N THR A 56 -8.56 -6.43 -9.60
CA THR A 56 -8.11 -6.71 -8.23
C THR A 56 -6.79 -6.02 -7.90
N LEU A 57 -5.81 -6.02 -8.81
CA LEU A 57 -4.55 -5.30 -8.62
C LEU A 57 -4.78 -3.78 -8.55
N GLY A 58 -5.73 -3.25 -9.31
CA GLY A 58 -6.16 -1.86 -9.21
C GLY A 58 -6.75 -1.51 -7.83
N GLU A 59 -7.58 -2.39 -7.27
CA GLU A 59 -8.10 -2.22 -5.90
C GLU A 59 -7.00 -2.32 -4.84
N LEU A 60 -6.08 -3.27 -4.99
CA LEU A 60 -4.94 -3.39 -4.08
C LEU A 60 -4.11 -2.11 -4.05
N ALA A 61 -3.86 -1.49 -5.22
CA ALA A 61 -3.19 -0.21 -5.30
C ALA A 61 -3.94 0.89 -4.54
N ARG A 62 -5.27 0.98 -4.71
CA ARG A 62 -6.11 1.94 -3.99
C ARG A 62 -6.08 1.76 -2.49
N VAL A 63 -6.25 0.52 -2.00
CA VAL A 63 -6.23 0.23 -0.56
C VAL A 63 -4.86 0.55 0.04
N ALA A 64 -3.79 0.29 -0.70
CA ALA A 64 -2.44 0.64 -0.29
C ALA A 64 -2.23 2.16 -0.21
N ASP A 65 -2.76 2.96 -1.14
CA ASP A 65 -2.73 4.43 -1.05
C ASP A 65 -3.48 4.97 0.19
N VAL A 66 -4.64 4.36 0.52
CA VAL A 66 -5.39 4.67 1.75
C VAL A 66 -4.55 4.33 2.98
N GLY A 67 -3.91 3.15 3.00
CA GLY A 67 -3.02 2.75 4.08
C GLY A 67 -1.85 3.71 4.29
N ALA A 68 -1.20 4.16 3.20
CA ALA A 68 -0.12 5.15 3.27
C ALA A 68 -0.61 6.49 3.85
N SER A 69 -1.81 6.92 3.47
CA SER A 69 -2.41 8.17 3.97
C SER A 69 -2.78 8.07 5.45
N GLY A 70 -3.42 6.96 5.86
CA GLY A 70 -3.80 6.71 7.25
C GLY A 70 -2.59 6.59 8.17
N ALA A 71 -1.56 5.85 7.76
CA ALA A 71 -0.31 5.74 8.51
C ALA A 71 0.39 7.10 8.69
N GLY A 72 0.39 7.95 7.65
CA GLY A 72 0.91 9.31 7.75
C GLY A 72 0.16 10.15 8.78
N ALA A 73 -1.18 10.12 8.74
CA ALA A 73 -2.01 10.87 9.67
C ALA A 73 -1.81 10.43 11.13
N LEU A 74 -1.62 9.14 11.39
CA LEU A 74 -1.28 8.63 12.73
C LEU A 74 0.09 9.12 13.20
N GLY A 75 1.11 9.11 12.33
CA GLY A 75 2.43 9.64 12.65
C GLY A 75 2.43 11.14 13.00
N ASP A 76 1.58 11.92 12.31
CA ASP A 76 1.38 13.34 12.62
C ASP A 76 0.73 13.53 14.00
N GLN A 77 -0.29 12.72 14.33
CA GLN A 77 -0.95 12.71 15.64
C GLN A 77 0.00 12.31 16.78
N ASP A 78 0.85 11.30 16.57
CA ASP A 78 1.86 10.87 17.54
C ASP A 78 2.88 11.99 17.79
N SER A 79 3.32 12.67 16.72
CA SER A 79 4.24 13.80 16.79
C SER A 79 3.63 15.02 17.50
N GLU A 80 2.34 15.27 17.29
CA GLU A 80 1.60 16.32 18.02
C GLU A 80 1.44 15.97 19.50
N SER A 81 1.00 14.75 19.81
CA SER A 81 0.80 14.27 21.17
C SER A 81 2.11 14.25 21.96
N GLY A 82 3.19 13.75 21.36
CA GLY A 82 4.52 13.73 21.97
C GLY A 82 5.04 15.12 22.32
N ARG A 83 4.79 16.12 21.45
CA ARG A 83 5.12 17.54 21.75
C ARG A 83 4.26 18.10 22.89
N LYS A 84 2.97 17.77 22.92
CA LYS A 84 2.02 18.29 23.91
C LYS A 84 2.25 17.72 25.30
N PHE A 85 2.66 16.45 25.40
CA PHE A 85 2.74 15.72 26.67
C PHE A 85 4.16 15.30 27.09
N GLY A 86 5.19 15.57 26.29
CA GLY A 86 6.58 15.21 26.60
C GLY A 86 7.17 15.84 27.87
N GLY A 87 6.53 16.87 28.43
CA GLY A 87 6.91 17.50 29.70
C GLY A 87 6.13 17.00 30.93
N VAL A 88 5.17 16.09 30.77
CA VAL A 88 4.34 15.63 31.88
C VAL A 88 5.10 14.58 32.69
N ARG A 89 5.53 14.94 33.91
CA ARG A 89 6.16 14.03 34.89
C ARG A 89 5.15 12.94 35.27
N GLU A 90 5.57 11.67 35.27
CA GLU A 90 4.74 10.54 35.66
C GLU A 90 3.99 10.82 36.97
N VAL A 91 2.65 10.76 36.93
CA VAL A 91 1.81 10.78 38.13
C VAL A 91 1.81 9.36 38.68
N ARG A 92 2.72 9.05 39.61
CA ARG A 92 2.61 7.83 40.42
C ARG A 92 1.39 7.97 41.33
N ARG A 93 0.36 7.17 41.07
CA ARG A 93 -0.72 6.94 42.05
C ARG A 93 -0.10 6.20 43.24
N GLY A 94 0.02 6.92 44.36
CA GLY A 94 0.19 6.33 45.68
C GLY A 94 -1.10 5.68 46.17
#